data_AF-F7VY64-F1
#
_entry.id   AF-F7VY64-F1
#
_cell.length_a   1.000
_cell.length_b   1.000
_cell.length_c   1.000
_cell.angle_alpha   90.00
_cell.angle_beta   90.00
_cell.angle_gamma   90.00
#
_symmetry.space_group_name_H-M   'P 1'
#
loop_
_entity.id
_entity.type
_entity.pdbx_description
1 polymer ?
#
loop_
_entity_poly.entity_id
_entity_poly.type
_entity_poly.pdbx_seq_one_letter_code
_entity_poly.pdbx_strand_id
1 'polypeptide(L)'
;MTPNPRMISERFMARKEGKFIPATTLNLLAAAWIQFQTHDWFFHEQDLQNKLNVPLAKDDKWLEEHMSLYATKPDETLDSSDIKCPGYKNLNTAWWDGSQIYGSSESVTQKLRNHNPDGKLPLDSRGREQFLPRDQDGNVLTGFNDNWWVGMEILHTLFALEHNAICDALRKDYPDWSGDQIFDKARLVNCALMAKIHTVEWTPAILAHPALQIGMAANWWGIVGEKLTKIAGRLSKTSEIISGIPGSGAEQDGTPYSLTEDRHNLYQIPNPFDSAGLSFADVFYSFGINYPGAITNNNYPDFLRNLRTPDGQVRDLGTVDILRDRERGVPRYCEFRRMLRLSVPKTFEDLTGGNKVLAAELAEAYNNDITLVDALVGSHSEPVIPGFGFSETAFRIFILMASRRLKSDRFIAGEWNEKMYTKVGFRWVQDSGMKDVLGRHFPELRETLKGSKNVFAPWEMKVGSKEYKGVETNA
;
A
#
# COMPACT_ATOMS: atom_id res chain seq x y z
N MET A 1 2.75 -3.96 27.15
CA MET A 1 3.51 -2.71 27.38
C MET A 1 5.02 -2.90 27.60
N THR A 2 5.58 -4.11 27.51
CA THR A 2 6.99 -4.38 27.85
C THR A 2 7.77 -4.93 26.65
N PRO A 3 8.97 -4.38 26.34
CA PRO A 3 9.50 -3.10 26.80
C PRO A 3 8.59 -1.93 26.39
N ASN A 4 8.72 -0.76 27.01
CA ASN A 4 7.83 0.38 26.72
C ASN A 4 7.82 0.74 25.22
N PRO A 5 6.66 0.78 24.54
CA PRO A 5 6.59 1.00 23.08
C PRO A 5 7.08 2.40 22.66
N ARG A 6 6.88 3.43 23.49
CA ARG A 6 7.43 4.77 23.25
C ARG A 6 8.95 4.78 23.26
N MET A 7 9.54 4.12 24.25
CA MET A 7 10.99 3.99 24.34
C MET A 7 11.57 3.26 23.12
N ILE A 8 10.92 2.19 22.65
CA ILE A 8 11.33 1.47 21.44
C ILE A 8 11.19 2.36 20.19
N SER A 9 10.11 3.14 20.07
CA SER A 9 9.92 4.12 18.99
C SER A 9 11.06 5.15 18.95
N GLU A 10 11.39 5.75 20.10
CA GLU A 10 12.48 6.72 20.22
C GLU A 10 13.86 6.12 19.89
N ARG A 11 14.12 4.87 20.26
CA ARG A 11 15.43 4.25 20.07
C ARG A 11 15.65 3.66 18.68
N PHE A 12 14.61 3.07 18.07
CA PHE A 12 14.77 2.25 16.86
C PHE A 12 13.95 2.72 15.68
N MET A 13 12.89 3.52 15.86
CA MET A 13 12.11 4.04 14.73
C MET A 13 12.59 5.43 14.32
N ALA A 14 12.77 6.32 15.31
CA ALA A 14 13.24 7.69 15.19
C ALA A 14 14.29 7.94 14.10
N ARG A 15 13.97 8.73 13.07
CA ARG A 15 15.02 9.21 12.18
C ARG A 15 16.02 10.05 12.96
N LYS A 16 17.30 9.71 12.83
CA LYS A 16 18.37 10.51 13.43
C LYS A 16 18.53 11.80 12.62
N GLU A 17 18.72 12.93 13.30
CA GLU A 17 18.85 14.25 12.67
C GLU A 17 19.91 14.24 11.55
N GLY A 18 19.52 14.70 10.35
CA GLY A 18 20.37 14.73 9.16
C GLY A 18 20.74 13.35 8.59
N LYS A 19 20.07 12.27 9.01
CA LYS A 19 20.37 10.88 8.60
C LYS A 19 19.19 10.19 7.94
N PHE A 20 18.62 10.81 6.91
CA PHE A 20 17.71 10.11 6.02
C PHE A 20 18.41 8.99 5.26
N ILE A 21 17.79 7.82 5.26
CA ILE A 21 18.28 6.66 4.53
C ILE A 21 17.32 6.45 3.34
N PRO A 22 17.70 6.84 2.11
CA PRO A 22 16.84 6.70 0.95
C PRO A 22 16.76 5.24 0.47
N ALA A 23 15.58 4.83 0.01
CA ALA A 23 15.40 3.61 -0.78
C ALA A 23 15.69 3.91 -2.25
N THR A 24 16.97 3.88 -2.64
CA THR A 24 17.44 4.35 -3.95
C THR A 24 16.98 3.52 -5.16
N THR A 25 16.39 2.35 -4.93
CA THR A 25 15.80 1.50 -5.97
C THR A 25 14.37 1.90 -6.34
N LEU A 26 13.73 2.76 -5.53
CA LEU A 26 12.35 3.18 -5.67
C LEU A 26 12.24 4.70 -5.73
N ASN A 27 11.21 5.20 -6.38
CA ASN A 27 10.80 6.60 -6.27
C ASN A 27 9.68 6.79 -5.24
N LEU A 28 9.38 8.03 -4.88
CA LEU A 28 8.37 8.38 -3.88
C LEU A 28 6.96 7.98 -4.33
N LEU A 29 6.71 7.88 -5.65
CA LEU A 29 5.45 7.34 -6.18
C LEU A 29 5.21 5.91 -5.71
N ALA A 30 6.25 5.09 -5.54
CA ALA A 30 6.12 3.74 -5.01
C ALA A 30 5.59 3.73 -3.55
N ALA A 31 5.99 4.70 -2.73
CA ALA A 31 5.50 4.83 -1.35
C ALA A 31 4.04 5.30 -1.31
N ALA A 32 3.67 6.25 -2.18
CA ALA A 32 2.27 6.65 -2.33
C ALA A 32 1.40 5.48 -2.83
N TRP A 33 1.89 4.72 -3.79
CA TRP A 33 1.17 3.57 -4.35
C TRP A 33 0.82 2.53 -3.28
N ILE A 34 1.78 2.16 -2.42
CA ILE A 34 1.49 1.15 -1.42
C ILE A 34 0.45 1.63 -0.40
N GLN A 35 0.48 2.90 0.01
CA GLN A 35 -0.57 3.43 0.88
C GLN A 35 -1.93 3.46 0.17
N PHE A 36 -1.96 3.87 -1.10
CA PHE A 36 -3.18 3.86 -1.91
C PHE A 36 -3.78 2.45 -2.01
N GLN A 37 -2.94 1.42 -2.09
CA GLN A 37 -3.40 0.04 -2.01
C GLN A 37 -3.87 -0.37 -0.60
N THR A 38 -3.21 0.09 0.47
CA THR A 38 -3.70 -0.21 1.84
C THR A 38 -5.07 0.39 2.12
N HIS A 39 -5.41 1.54 1.53
CA HIS A 39 -6.75 2.14 1.59
C HIS A 39 -7.84 1.26 0.96
N ASP A 40 -7.47 0.32 0.09
CA ASP A 40 -8.38 -0.68 -0.50
C ASP A 40 -8.56 -1.87 0.45
N TRP A 41 -7.46 -2.28 1.07
CA TRP A 41 -7.29 -3.62 1.60
C TRP A 41 -7.82 -3.80 3.02
N PHE A 42 -7.49 -2.90 3.93
CA PHE A 42 -7.88 -3.06 5.32
C PHE A 42 -7.96 -1.76 6.10
N PHE A 43 -8.85 -1.74 7.08
CA PHE A 43 -8.93 -0.71 8.11
C PHE A 43 -9.58 -1.28 9.38
N HIS A 44 -8.93 -1.10 10.52
CA HIS A 44 -9.42 -1.70 11.77
C HIS A 44 -10.43 -0.81 12.49
N GLU A 45 -11.48 -1.44 13.03
CA GLU A 45 -12.42 -0.75 13.91
C GLU A 45 -11.75 -0.37 15.24
N GLN A 46 -11.99 0.87 15.68
CA GLN A 46 -11.49 1.39 16.95
C GLN A 46 -12.57 1.32 18.03
N ASP A 47 -12.15 1.03 19.26
CA ASP A 47 -12.99 1.17 20.45
C ASP A 47 -12.83 2.59 21.01
N LEU A 48 -13.80 3.45 20.68
CA LEU A 48 -13.79 4.86 21.11
C LEU A 48 -14.07 5.04 22.61
N GLN A 49 -14.46 3.98 23.33
CA GLN A 49 -14.73 4.03 24.76
C GLN A 49 -13.51 3.60 25.59
N ASN A 50 -12.60 2.83 24.99
CA ASN A 50 -11.43 2.30 25.67
C ASN A 50 -10.14 2.94 25.17
N LYS A 51 -9.33 3.47 26.08
CA LYS A 51 -8.05 4.08 25.76
C LYS A 51 -6.90 3.32 26.43
N LEU A 52 -5.89 3.02 25.64
CA LEU A 52 -4.59 2.53 26.09
C LEU A 52 -3.70 3.73 26.43
N ASN A 53 -3.18 3.75 27.65
CA ASN A 53 -2.26 4.80 28.11
C ASN A 53 -0.84 4.26 28.05
N VAL A 54 -0.05 4.76 27.09
CA VAL A 54 1.38 4.44 27.00
C VAL A 54 2.13 5.36 27.97
N PRO A 55 2.82 4.80 28.98
CA PRO A 55 3.58 5.61 29.92
C PRO A 55 4.77 6.26 29.22
N LEU A 56 5.12 7.48 29.63
CA LEU A 56 6.23 8.23 29.06
C LEU A 56 7.37 8.35 30.07
N ALA A 57 8.59 8.54 29.57
CA ALA A 57 9.74 8.85 30.43
C ALA A 57 9.56 10.27 31.02
N LYS A 58 10.18 10.54 32.19
CA LYS A 58 10.07 11.86 32.85
C LYS A 58 10.60 13.01 31.99
N ASP A 59 11.54 12.71 31.11
CA ASP A 59 12.23 13.62 30.20
C ASP A 59 11.77 13.45 28.75
N ASP A 60 10.66 12.74 28.51
CA ASP A 60 10.09 12.61 27.16
C ASP A 60 9.66 13.99 26.63
N LYS A 61 9.83 14.20 25.32
CA LYS A 61 9.48 15.45 24.63
C LYS A 61 7.98 15.60 24.40
N TRP A 62 7.18 14.59 24.71
CA TRP A 62 5.72 14.65 24.64
C TRP A 62 5.17 15.68 25.64
N LEU A 63 4.16 16.45 25.23
CA LEU A 63 3.61 17.54 26.05
C LEU A 63 2.69 17.05 27.19
N GLU A 64 2.21 15.81 27.11
CA GLU A 64 1.30 15.20 28.09
C GLU A 64 2.03 14.12 28.90
N GLU A 65 1.54 13.78 30.10
CA GLU A 65 2.16 12.76 30.98
C GLU A 65 2.07 11.33 30.43
N HIS A 66 1.12 11.08 29.54
CA HIS A 66 0.94 9.81 28.85
C HIS A 66 0.48 10.04 27.42
N MET A 67 0.77 9.09 26.53
CA MET A 67 0.16 9.06 25.20
C MET A 67 -1.09 8.18 25.24
N SER A 68 -2.26 8.77 24.98
CA SER A 68 -3.54 8.09 25.02
C SER A 68 -4.01 7.69 23.61
N LEU A 69 -4.23 6.41 23.38
CA LEU A 69 -4.62 5.85 22.08
C LEU A 69 -5.90 5.02 22.25
N TYR A 70 -6.90 5.18 21.37
CA TYR A 70 -8.06 4.28 21.37
C TYR A 70 -7.63 2.83 21.18
N ALA A 71 -8.28 1.87 21.83
CA ALA A 71 -7.99 0.45 21.61
C ALA A 71 -8.49 0.00 20.21
N THR A 72 -7.93 -1.07 19.67
CA THR A 72 -8.55 -1.79 18.54
C THR A 72 -9.73 -2.58 19.10
N LYS A 73 -10.91 -2.45 18.49
CA LYS A 73 -12.12 -3.12 18.98
C LYS A 73 -12.09 -4.61 18.64
N PRO A 74 -12.08 -5.52 19.62
CA PRO A 74 -12.26 -6.95 19.37
C PRO A 74 -13.59 -7.21 18.69
N ASP A 75 -13.60 -8.14 17.73
CA ASP A 75 -14.83 -8.59 17.08
C ASP A 75 -15.65 -9.50 18.01
N GLU A 76 -16.85 -9.86 17.56
CA GLU A 76 -17.70 -10.82 18.27
C GLU A 76 -16.94 -12.14 18.51
N THR A 77 -17.01 -12.65 19.75
CA THR A 77 -16.42 -13.94 20.12
C THR A 77 -17.24 -15.06 19.47
N LEU A 78 -16.65 -15.77 18.51
CA LEU A 78 -17.31 -16.87 17.80
C LEU A 78 -16.87 -18.24 18.34
N ASP A 79 -15.65 -18.34 18.87
CA ASP A 79 -15.12 -19.51 19.56
C ASP A 79 -14.50 -19.14 20.93
N SER A 80 -14.43 -20.11 21.84
CA SER A 80 -13.70 -20.01 23.11
C SER A 80 -12.24 -19.56 22.97
N SER A 81 -11.59 -19.85 21.84
CA SER A 81 -10.23 -19.36 21.54
C SER A 81 -10.17 -17.84 21.44
N ASP A 82 -11.26 -17.19 21.01
CA ASP A 82 -11.29 -15.75 20.74
C ASP A 82 -11.22 -14.91 22.02
N ILE A 83 -11.52 -15.53 23.17
CA ILE A 83 -11.31 -14.91 24.49
C ILE A 83 -9.81 -14.65 24.74
N LYS A 84 -8.94 -15.52 24.23
CA LYS A 84 -7.47 -15.40 24.38
C LYS A 84 -6.82 -14.74 23.17
N CYS A 85 -7.38 -14.97 21.98
CA CYS A 85 -6.87 -14.48 20.71
C CYS A 85 -8.03 -13.85 19.93
N PRO A 86 -8.45 -12.62 20.28
CA PRO A 86 -9.62 -12.02 19.66
C PRO A 86 -9.43 -11.80 18.16
N GLY A 87 -10.50 -12.00 17.40
CA GLY A 87 -10.59 -11.51 16.02
C GLY A 87 -10.74 -9.99 15.99
N TYR A 88 -10.40 -9.37 14.86
CA TYR A 88 -10.60 -7.95 14.64
C TYR A 88 -11.26 -7.72 13.29
N LYS A 89 -12.24 -6.82 13.29
CA LYS A 89 -13.02 -6.52 12.10
C LYS A 89 -12.25 -5.62 11.14
N ASN A 90 -12.23 -6.03 9.87
CA ASN A 90 -11.86 -5.16 8.76
C ASN A 90 -13.09 -4.36 8.30
N LEU A 91 -13.00 -3.03 8.34
CA LEU A 91 -14.02 -2.11 7.87
C LEU A 91 -13.98 -1.88 6.35
N ASN A 92 -12.87 -2.26 5.70
CA ASN A 92 -12.77 -2.33 4.25
C ASN A 92 -13.10 -3.71 3.72
N THR A 93 -13.37 -3.79 2.42
CA THR A 93 -13.43 -5.07 1.71
C THR A 93 -12.01 -5.63 1.59
N ALA A 94 -11.77 -6.87 2.02
CA ALA A 94 -10.44 -7.45 1.89
C ALA A 94 -10.07 -7.76 0.42
N TRP A 95 -11.05 -7.78 -0.48
CA TRP A 95 -10.87 -7.99 -1.92
C TRP A 95 -10.04 -6.87 -2.54
N TRP A 96 -9.43 -7.14 -3.69
CA TRP A 96 -8.71 -6.12 -4.45
C TRP A 96 -9.67 -5.42 -5.41
N ASP A 97 -10.70 -4.79 -4.86
CA ASP A 97 -11.91 -4.37 -5.57
C ASP A 97 -12.08 -2.84 -5.69
N GLY A 98 -10.99 -2.11 -5.45
CA GLY A 98 -10.93 -0.67 -5.66
C GLY A 98 -11.73 0.11 -4.63
N SER A 99 -12.00 -0.46 -3.45
CA SER A 99 -12.83 0.14 -2.41
C SER A 99 -12.30 1.47 -1.90
N GLN A 100 -11.00 1.76 -2.06
CA GLN A 100 -10.45 3.09 -1.81
C GLN A 100 -11.06 4.17 -2.70
N ILE A 101 -11.52 3.82 -3.91
CA ILE A 101 -12.21 4.72 -4.85
C ILE A 101 -13.73 4.56 -4.73
N TYR A 102 -14.22 3.33 -4.71
CA TYR A 102 -15.64 3.00 -4.90
C TYR A 102 -16.41 2.80 -3.58
N GLY A 103 -15.71 2.73 -2.45
CA GLY A 103 -16.25 2.47 -1.12
C GLY A 103 -16.46 0.99 -0.82
N SER A 104 -16.47 0.66 0.47
CA SER A 104 -16.59 -0.70 0.99
C SER A 104 -18.04 -1.17 1.18
N SER A 105 -19.03 -0.41 0.69
CA SER A 105 -20.44 -0.81 0.70
C SER A 105 -21.22 -0.22 -0.48
N GLU A 106 -22.26 -0.93 -0.93
CA GLU A 106 -23.14 -0.48 -2.02
C GLU A 106 -23.70 0.92 -1.78
N SER A 107 -24.10 1.22 -0.54
CA SER A 107 -24.62 2.53 -0.17
C SER A 107 -23.62 3.67 -0.38
N VAL A 108 -22.32 3.41 -0.13
CA VAL A 108 -21.25 4.38 -0.36
C VAL A 108 -20.98 4.49 -1.86
N THR A 109 -20.90 3.35 -2.56
CA THR A 109 -20.72 3.32 -4.03
C THR A 109 -21.79 4.13 -4.75
N GLN A 110 -23.06 3.98 -4.40
CA GLN A 110 -24.16 4.71 -5.02
C GLN A 110 -24.05 6.23 -4.80
N LYS A 111 -23.70 6.66 -3.57
CA LYS A 111 -23.46 8.08 -3.26
C LYS A 111 -22.32 8.66 -4.08
N LEU A 112 -21.18 7.96 -4.13
CA LEU A 112 -20.00 8.42 -4.85
C LEU A 112 -20.23 8.49 -6.36
N ARG A 113 -21.02 7.57 -6.92
CA ARG A 113 -21.33 7.53 -8.35
C ARG A 113 -22.31 8.62 -8.81
N ASN A 114 -23.15 9.12 -7.90
CA ASN A 114 -24.18 10.13 -8.18
C ASN A 114 -25.06 9.80 -9.42
N HIS A 115 -25.28 8.52 -9.69
CA HIS A 115 -26.10 7.99 -10.80
C HIS A 115 -25.84 8.62 -12.18
N ASN A 116 -24.58 8.91 -12.51
CA ASN A 116 -24.23 9.43 -13.83
C ASN A 116 -24.70 8.46 -14.95
N PRO A 117 -25.40 8.93 -15.99
CA PRO A 117 -25.94 8.07 -17.05
C PRO A 117 -24.86 7.37 -17.88
N ASP A 118 -23.63 7.87 -17.88
CA ASP A 118 -22.46 7.27 -18.53
C ASP A 118 -21.62 6.39 -17.60
N GLY A 119 -22.11 6.13 -16.38
CA GLY A 119 -21.42 5.29 -15.41
C GLY A 119 -20.13 5.91 -14.88
N LYS A 120 -19.93 7.23 -15.05
CA LYS A 120 -18.73 7.95 -14.60
C LYS A 120 -18.79 8.32 -13.12
N LEU A 121 -17.61 8.46 -12.51
CA LEU A 121 -17.44 9.13 -11.23
C LEU A 121 -17.45 10.66 -11.42
N PRO A 122 -18.07 11.41 -10.48
CA PRO A 122 -18.03 12.87 -10.51
C PRO A 122 -16.60 13.38 -10.30
N LEU A 123 -16.24 14.44 -11.02
CA LEU A 123 -14.98 15.16 -10.90
C LEU A 123 -15.23 16.65 -11.03
N ASP A 124 -14.64 17.44 -10.14
CA ASP A 124 -14.71 18.90 -10.16
C ASP A 124 -13.54 19.45 -10.98
N SER A 125 -13.85 20.33 -11.92
CA SER A 125 -12.82 21.00 -12.73
C SER A 125 -12.30 22.23 -11.99
N ARG A 126 -10.98 22.30 -11.78
CA ARG A 126 -10.29 23.44 -11.17
C ARG A 126 -9.13 23.86 -12.06
N GLY A 127 -9.33 24.94 -12.81
CA GLY A 127 -8.38 25.39 -13.83
C GLY A 127 -8.23 24.36 -14.96
N ARG A 128 -7.01 23.87 -15.18
CA ARG A 128 -6.72 22.84 -16.20
C ARG A 128 -6.84 21.41 -15.69
N GLU A 129 -7.07 21.24 -14.40
CA GLU A 129 -7.05 19.94 -13.72
C GLU A 129 -8.45 19.54 -13.27
N GLN A 130 -8.64 18.23 -13.10
CA GLN A 130 -9.85 17.65 -12.52
C GLN A 130 -9.50 17.00 -11.19
N PHE A 131 -10.39 17.14 -10.21
CA PHE A 131 -10.19 16.60 -8.87
C PHE A 131 -11.41 15.80 -8.43
N LEU A 132 -11.19 14.90 -7.48
CA LEU A 132 -12.32 14.33 -6.75
C LEU A 132 -13.09 15.43 -6.01
N PRO A 133 -14.43 15.38 -6.01
CA PRO A 133 -15.25 16.35 -5.29
C PRO A 133 -14.96 16.36 -3.79
N ARG A 134 -15.35 17.43 -3.11
CA ARG A 134 -15.22 17.56 -1.66
C ARG A 134 -16.57 17.84 -1.01
N ASP A 135 -16.74 17.41 0.24
CA ASP A 135 -17.89 17.77 1.06
C ASP A 135 -17.78 19.20 1.61
N GLN A 136 -18.76 19.60 2.45
CA GLN A 136 -18.83 20.93 3.04
C GLN A 136 -17.68 21.22 4.02
N ASP A 137 -17.08 20.18 4.58
CA ASP A 137 -15.96 20.25 5.52
C ASP A 137 -14.59 20.18 4.78
N GLY A 138 -14.63 20.05 3.45
CA GLY A 138 -13.44 19.97 2.60
C GLY A 138 -12.84 18.57 2.48
N ASN A 139 -13.50 17.53 2.98
CA ASN A 139 -13.03 16.16 2.84
C ASN A 139 -13.25 15.65 1.42
N VAL A 140 -12.31 14.88 0.89
CA VAL A 140 -12.45 14.27 -0.43
C VAL A 140 -13.56 13.23 -0.40
N LEU A 141 -14.46 13.30 -1.37
CA LEU A 141 -15.50 12.32 -1.62
C LEU A 141 -14.91 11.16 -2.43
N THR A 142 -14.47 10.13 -1.72
CA THR A 142 -13.93 8.89 -2.27
C THR A 142 -14.28 7.73 -1.35
N GLY A 143 -13.89 6.51 -1.71
CA GLY A 143 -14.24 5.31 -0.97
C GLY A 143 -13.57 5.21 0.41
N PHE A 144 -12.35 5.72 0.53
CA PHE A 144 -11.60 5.82 1.77
C PHE A 144 -10.76 7.10 1.79
N ASN A 145 -11.03 8.01 2.75
CA ASN A 145 -10.42 9.34 2.82
C ASN A 145 -9.68 9.64 4.13
N ASP A 146 -9.54 8.64 5.00
CA ASP A 146 -8.73 8.72 6.20
C ASP A 146 -7.23 8.79 5.83
N ASN A 147 -6.43 9.50 6.64
CA ASN A 147 -4.97 9.56 6.46
C ASN A 147 -4.57 9.97 5.02
N TRP A 148 -5.17 11.07 4.60
CA TRP A 148 -5.05 11.62 3.26
C TRP A 148 -3.82 12.49 3.12
N TRP A 149 -3.04 12.43 2.04
CA TRP A 149 -1.95 13.38 1.74
C TRP A 149 -1.85 13.60 0.23
N VAL A 150 -0.92 14.44 -0.25
CA VAL A 150 -0.82 14.72 -1.69
C VAL A 150 -0.64 13.46 -2.54
N GLY A 151 0.05 12.42 -2.02
CA GLY A 151 0.14 11.12 -2.69
C GLY A 151 -1.20 10.41 -2.86
N MET A 152 -2.11 10.54 -1.89
CA MET A 152 -3.49 10.01 -2.00
C MET A 152 -4.31 10.85 -2.96
N GLU A 153 -4.20 12.18 -2.90
CA GLU A 153 -4.89 13.10 -3.83
C GLU A 153 -4.60 12.73 -5.29
N ILE A 154 -3.32 12.56 -5.64
CA ILE A 154 -2.94 12.26 -7.03
C ILE A 154 -3.36 10.86 -7.48
N LEU A 155 -3.25 9.84 -6.61
CA LEU A 155 -3.57 8.46 -7.00
C LEU A 155 -5.08 8.19 -7.04
N HIS A 156 -5.85 8.63 -6.04
CA HIS A 156 -7.30 8.48 -6.09
C HIS A 156 -7.91 9.24 -7.28
N THR A 157 -7.42 10.47 -7.56
CA THR A 157 -7.89 11.24 -8.71
C THR A 157 -7.46 10.58 -10.03
N LEU A 158 -6.22 10.11 -10.15
CA LEU A 158 -5.74 9.41 -11.35
C LEU A 158 -6.59 8.19 -11.70
N PHE A 159 -6.95 7.37 -10.72
CA PHE A 159 -7.75 6.18 -11.00
C PHE A 159 -9.26 6.46 -11.11
N ALA A 160 -9.74 7.62 -10.64
CA ALA A 160 -11.07 8.11 -11.00
C ALA A 160 -11.11 8.62 -12.46
N LEU A 161 -10.06 9.31 -12.91
CA LEU A 161 -9.86 9.68 -14.32
C LEU A 161 -9.76 8.45 -15.21
N GLU A 162 -9.01 7.43 -14.76
CA GLU A 162 -8.88 6.16 -15.49
C GLU A 162 -10.21 5.43 -15.60
N HIS A 163 -10.98 5.35 -14.52
CA HIS A 163 -12.33 4.82 -14.56
C HIS A 163 -13.20 5.55 -15.59
N ASN A 164 -13.20 6.88 -15.58
CA ASN A 164 -13.99 7.68 -16.52
C ASN A 164 -13.56 7.49 -17.98
N ALA A 165 -12.26 7.32 -18.24
CA ALA A 165 -11.75 6.99 -19.58
C ALA A 165 -12.16 5.59 -20.04
N ILE A 166 -12.22 4.61 -19.12
CA ILE A 166 -12.75 3.28 -19.42
C ILE A 166 -14.26 3.36 -19.70
N CYS A 167 -15.02 4.15 -18.95
CA CYS A 167 -16.45 4.39 -19.22
C CYS A 167 -16.67 4.95 -20.64
N ASP A 168 -15.85 5.92 -21.06
CA ASP A 168 -15.90 6.47 -22.42
C ASP A 168 -15.60 5.42 -23.50
N ALA A 169 -14.59 4.58 -23.27
CA ALA A 169 -14.25 3.50 -24.18
C ALA A 169 -15.36 2.44 -24.28
N LEU A 170 -15.97 2.07 -23.15
CA LEU A 170 -17.11 1.16 -23.12
C LEU A 170 -18.34 1.77 -23.80
N ARG A 171 -18.67 3.04 -23.54
CA ARG A 171 -19.81 3.74 -24.13
C ARG A 171 -19.73 3.78 -25.66
N LYS A 172 -18.52 3.89 -26.22
CA LYS A 172 -18.29 3.86 -27.67
C LYS A 172 -18.66 2.52 -28.30
N ASP A 173 -18.32 1.40 -27.65
CA ASP A 173 -18.54 0.06 -28.17
C ASP A 173 -19.92 -0.51 -27.77
N TYR A 174 -20.51 0.03 -26.69
CA TYR A 174 -21.78 -0.38 -26.11
C TYR A 174 -22.69 0.83 -25.84
N PRO A 175 -23.17 1.52 -26.90
CA PRO A 175 -23.94 2.76 -26.76
C PRO A 175 -25.26 2.58 -25.99
N ASP A 176 -25.88 1.40 -26.09
CA ASP A 176 -27.20 1.10 -25.52
C ASP A 176 -27.16 0.64 -24.04
N TRP A 177 -25.98 0.49 -23.45
CA TRP A 177 -25.85 0.06 -22.06
C TRP A 177 -26.33 1.13 -21.07
N SER A 178 -26.94 0.71 -19.97
CA SER A 178 -27.25 1.64 -18.87
C SER A 178 -25.96 2.16 -18.22
N GLY A 179 -26.06 3.30 -17.52
CA GLY A 179 -24.94 3.81 -16.72
C GLY A 179 -24.45 2.80 -15.68
N ASP A 180 -25.34 1.97 -15.13
CA ASP A 180 -24.98 0.88 -14.21
C ASP A 180 -24.10 -0.18 -14.90
N GLN A 181 -24.50 -0.63 -16.09
CA GLN A 181 -23.73 -1.62 -16.84
C GLN A 181 -22.34 -1.10 -17.22
N ILE A 182 -22.24 0.18 -17.61
CA ILE A 182 -20.95 0.81 -17.91
C ILE A 182 -20.10 0.92 -16.64
N PHE A 183 -20.67 1.42 -15.54
CA PHE A 183 -19.98 1.57 -14.26
C PHE A 183 -19.42 0.25 -13.74
N ASP A 184 -20.24 -0.81 -13.69
CA ASP A 184 -19.83 -2.11 -13.17
C ASP A 184 -18.67 -2.70 -13.97
N LYS A 185 -18.70 -2.55 -15.29
CA LYS A 185 -17.61 -3.00 -16.17
C LYS A 185 -16.38 -2.13 -16.07
N ALA A 186 -16.53 -0.81 -15.97
CA ALA A 186 -15.41 0.09 -15.79
C ALA A 186 -14.71 -0.11 -14.45
N ARG A 187 -15.46 -0.31 -13.35
CA ARG A 187 -14.93 -0.69 -12.03
C ARG A 187 -14.11 -1.97 -12.14
N LEU A 188 -14.69 -3.03 -12.70
CA LEU A 188 -14.02 -4.32 -12.86
C LEU A 188 -12.68 -4.20 -13.62
N VAL A 189 -12.67 -3.48 -14.74
CA VAL A 189 -11.47 -3.23 -15.55
C VAL A 189 -10.43 -2.43 -14.76
N ASN A 190 -10.85 -1.37 -14.07
CA ASN A 190 -9.94 -0.50 -13.33
C ASN A 190 -9.29 -1.22 -12.14
N CYS A 191 -10.06 -2.04 -11.41
CA CYS A 191 -9.55 -2.87 -10.30
C CYS A 191 -8.50 -3.87 -10.79
N ALA A 192 -8.79 -4.57 -11.89
CA ALA A 192 -7.84 -5.50 -12.50
C ALA A 192 -6.58 -4.81 -13.01
N LEU A 193 -6.70 -3.59 -13.55
CA LEU A 193 -5.54 -2.79 -13.98
C LEU A 193 -4.67 -2.39 -12.79
N MET A 194 -5.25 -1.93 -11.68
CA MET A 194 -4.51 -1.64 -10.44
C MET A 194 -3.81 -2.90 -9.89
N ALA A 195 -4.51 -4.03 -9.85
CA ALA A 195 -3.95 -5.31 -9.42
C ALA A 195 -2.76 -5.75 -10.31
N LYS A 196 -2.89 -5.58 -11.63
CA LYS A 196 -1.81 -5.83 -12.59
C LYS A 196 -0.61 -4.93 -12.33
N ILE A 197 -0.80 -3.62 -12.30
CA ILE A 197 0.26 -2.63 -12.08
C ILE A 197 1.02 -2.96 -10.80
N HIS A 198 0.31 -3.24 -9.72
CA HIS A 198 0.96 -3.59 -8.47
C HIS A 198 1.78 -4.89 -8.59
N THR A 199 1.22 -5.92 -9.23
CA THR A 199 1.85 -7.25 -9.35
C THR A 199 3.09 -7.22 -10.25
N VAL A 200 3.01 -6.59 -11.43
CA VAL A 200 4.05 -6.69 -12.47
C VAL A 200 4.95 -5.46 -12.57
N GLU A 201 4.61 -4.34 -11.93
CA GLU A 201 5.43 -3.12 -11.93
C GLU A 201 5.87 -2.75 -10.51
N TRP A 202 4.95 -2.57 -9.56
CA TRP A 202 5.32 -2.12 -8.22
C TRP A 202 6.12 -3.17 -7.45
N THR A 203 5.63 -4.42 -7.38
CA THR A 203 6.33 -5.49 -6.64
C THR A 203 7.74 -5.73 -7.16
N PRO A 204 7.99 -5.84 -8.48
CA PRO A 204 9.34 -6.04 -8.96
C PRO A 204 10.24 -4.81 -8.73
N ALA A 205 9.69 -3.60 -8.60
CA ALA A 205 10.49 -2.43 -8.25
C ALA A 205 11.00 -2.49 -6.80
N ILE A 206 10.12 -2.86 -5.84
CA ILE A 206 10.49 -2.96 -4.42
C ILE A 206 11.30 -4.23 -4.12
N LEU A 207 11.18 -5.26 -4.96
CA LEU A 207 11.94 -6.50 -4.88
C LEU A 207 12.75 -6.70 -6.17
N ALA A 208 13.73 -5.82 -6.41
CA ALA A 208 14.57 -5.74 -7.60
C ALA A 208 15.62 -6.87 -7.70
N HIS A 209 15.19 -8.12 -7.47
CA HIS A 209 15.99 -9.32 -7.60
C HIS A 209 15.58 -10.12 -8.85
N PRO A 210 16.50 -10.67 -9.67
CA PRO A 210 16.15 -11.35 -10.93
C PRO A 210 15.11 -12.46 -10.76
N ALA A 211 15.22 -13.27 -9.70
CA ALA A 211 14.25 -14.33 -9.42
C ALA A 211 12.82 -13.79 -9.16
N LEU A 212 12.69 -12.59 -8.60
CA LEU A 212 11.39 -11.98 -8.30
C LEU A 212 10.81 -11.23 -9.48
N GLN A 213 11.64 -10.63 -10.34
CA GLN A 213 11.20 -10.16 -11.65
C GLN A 213 10.53 -11.30 -12.43
N ILE A 214 11.17 -12.48 -12.44
CA ILE A 214 10.63 -13.68 -13.08
C ILE A 214 9.40 -14.19 -12.33
N GLY A 215 9.47 -14.32 -11.01
CA GLY A 215 8.38 -14.88 -10.19
C GLY A 215 7.10 -14.06 -10.24
N MET A 216 7.20 -12.73 -10.14
CA MET A 216 6.04 -11.84 -10.20
C MET A 216 5.45 -11.75 -11.61
N ALA A 217 6.31 -11.71 -12.64
CA ALA A 217 5.84 -11.86 -14.02
C ALA A 217 5.17 -13.22 -14.23
N ALA A 218 5.67 -14.30 -13.62
CA ALA A 218 5.09 -15.63 -13.70
C ALA A 218 3.79 -15.75 -12.90
N ASN A 219 3.63 -15.05 -11.77
CA ASN A 219 2.36 -14.99 -11.06
C ASN A 219 1.25 -14.44 -11.95
N TRP A 220 1.56 -13.51 -12.85
CA TRP A 220 0.56 -12.88 -13.71
C TRP A 220 0.47 -13.57 -15.09
N TRP A 221 1.59 -13.92 -15.72
CA TRP A 221 1.67 -14.50 -17.08
C TRP A 221 2.10 -15.96 -17.17
N GLY A 222 2.52 -16.57 -16.05
CA GLY A 222 3.16 -17.88 -16.01
C GLY A 222 4.59 -17.86 -16.54
N ILE A 223 5.29 -18.99 -16.44
CA ILE A 223 6.64 -19.15 -17.03
C ILE A 223 6.64 -18.99 -18.56
N VAL A 224 5.47 -19.10 -19.20
CA VAL A 224 5.24 -18.83 -20.62
C VAL A 224 5.54 -17.37 -20.99
N GLY A 225 5.37 -16.45 -20.03
CA GLY A 225 5.75 -15.06 -20.15
C GLY A 225 4.81 -14.19 -20.99
N GLU A 226 4.93 -12.87 -20.81
CA GLU A 226 4.00 -11.87 -21.34
C GLU A 226 3.75 -11.98 -22.84
N LYS A 227 4.82 -12.05 -23.64
CA LYS A 227 4.72 -11.98 -25.10
C LYS A 227 3.89 -13.12 -25.66
N LEU A 228 4.13 -14.34 -25.18
CA LEU A 228 3.42 -15.52 -25.67
C LEU A 228 1.99 -15.57 -25.11
N THR A 229 1.77 -15.15 -23.86
CA THR A 229 0.42 -15.02 -23.28
C THR A 229 -0.43 -13.97 -24.01
N LYS A 230 0.15 -12.84 -24.42
CA LYS A 230 -0.56 -11.83 -25.24
C LYS A 230 -0.92 -12.32 -26.64
N ILE A 231 -0.12 -13.23 -27.22
CA ILE A 231 -0.35 -13.79 -28.56
C ILE A 231 -1.32 -14.97 -28.54
N ALA A 232 -1.10 -15.92 -27.64
CA ALA A 232 -1.76 -17.22 -27.64
C ALA A 232 -2.82 -17.37 -26.52
N GLY A 233 -2.95 -16.36 -25.66
CA GLY A 233 -3.76 -16.46 -24.45
C GLY A 233 -3.17 -17.43 -23.42
N ARG A 234 -4.03 -17.88 -22.49
CA ARG A 234 -3.68 -18.86 -21.45
C ARG A 234 -3.47 -20.25 -22.08
N LEU A 235 -2.27 -20.83 -21.96
CA LEU A 235 -1.92 -22.12 -22.56
C LEU A 235 -2.35 -23.34 -21.72
N SER A 236 -2.31 -23.23 -20.40
CA SER A 236 -2.81 -24.26 -19.48
C SER A 236 -4.00 -23.74 -18.69
N LYS A 237 -5.14 -24.42 -18.76
CA LYS A 237 -6.35 -24.00 -18.05
C LYS A 237 -6.17 -24.03 -16.53
N THR A 238 -5.45 -25.00 -16.00
CA THR A 238 -5.33 -25.24 -14.54
C THR A 238 -3.96 -24.95 -13.95
N SER A 239 -2.89 -24.87 -14.76
CA SER A 239 -1.54 -24.67 -14.21
C SER A 239 -1.18 -23.19 -14.12
N GLU A 240 -1.10 -22.69 -12.90
CA GLU A 240 -0.60 -21.34 -12.61
C GLU A 240 0.88 -21.17 -12.92
N ILE A 241 1.67 -22.23 -12.71
CA ILE A 241 3.10 -22.23 -13.05
C ILE A 241 3.27 -21.95 -14.55
N ILE A 242 2.46 -22.60 -15.39
CA ILE A 242 2.59 -22.48 -16.85
C ILE A 242 2.02 -21.14 -17.35
N SER A 243 0.84 -20.71 -16.90
CA SER A 243 0.13 -19.58 -17.53
C SER A 243 -0.29 -18.43 -16.61
N GLY A 244 0.16 -18.44 -15.36
CA GLY A 244 -0.12 -17.40 -14.36
C GLY A 244 -1.41 -17.66 -13.59
N ILE A 245 -1.72 -16.82 -12.62
CA ILE A 245 -2.92 -16.88 -11.79
C ILE A 245 -4.17 -16.37 -12.55
N PRO A 246 -4.13 -15.29 -13.35
CA PRO A 246 -5.31 -14.86 -14.10
C PRO A 246 -5.91 -15.97 -14.98
N GLY A 247 -7.16 -16.33 -14.71
CA GLY A 247 -7.89 -17.40 -15.41
C GLY A 247 -7.57 -18.84 -14.99
N SER A 248 -6.89 -19.08 -13.85
CA SER A 248 -6.58 -20.42 -13.32
C SER A 248 -7.74 -21.15 -12.61
N GLY A 249 -8.81 -20.44 -12.25
CA GLY A 249 -9.86 -20.87 -11.32
C GLY A 249 -9.59 -20.35 -9.91
N ALA A 250 -10.63 -19.89 -9.20
CA ALA A 250 -10.48 -19.35 -7.85
C ALA A 250 -10.28 -20.47 -6.80
N GLU A 251 -9.28 -20.32 -5.95
CA GLU A 251 -8.91 -21.29 -4.91
C GLU A 251 -8.54 -20.58 -3.60
N GLN A 252 -9.04 -21.11 -2.48
CA GLN A 252 -8.87 -20.51 -1.14
C GLN A 252 -8.07 -21.41 -0.17
N ASP A 253 -7.53 -22.53 -0.66
CA ASP A 253 -6.77 -23.53 0.13
C ASP A 253 -7.51 -24.03 1.40
N GLY A 254 -8.84 -24.12 1.35
CA GLY A 254 -9.66 -24.58 2.48
C GLY A 254 -9.92 -23.54 3.58
N THR A 255 -9.44 -22.30 3.44
CA THR A 255 -9.65 -21.20 4.39
C THR A 255 -10.23 -19.97 3.69
N PRO A 256 -11.38 -19.42 4.13
CA PRO A 256 -11.95 -18.20 3.53
C PRO A 256 -10.91 -17.08 3.40
N TYR A 257 -10.94 -16.37 2.27
CA TYR A 257 -10.00 -15.30 2.01
C TYR A 257 -10.24 -14.10 2.96
N SER A 258 -9.17 -13.68 3.63
CA SER A 258 -9.07 -12.43 4.37
C SER A 258 -7.64 -11.91 4.26
N LEU A 259 -7.46 -10.60 4.47
CA LEU A 259 -6.13 -10.05 4.73
C LEU A 259 -5.81 -10.22 6.21
N THR A 260 -4.57 -10.61 6.51
CA THR A 260 -4.09 -10.77 7.88
C THR A 260 -3.59 -9.44 8.44
N GLU A 261 -3.57 -9.32 9.76
CA GLU A 261 -3.08 -8.16 10.51
C GLU A 261 -1.70 -7.67 10.04
N ASP A 262 -1.60 -6.50 9.39
CA ASP A 262 -0.37 -5.71 9.11
C ASP A 262 -0.75 -4.25 8.71
N ARG A 263 0.15 -3.24 8.76
CA ARG A 263 -0.17 -1.82 9.19
C ARG A 263 -0.24 -0.63 8.18
N HIS A 264 -0.40 0.61 8.71
CA HIS A 264 -1.25 1.79 8.34
C HIS A 264 -0.54 3.20 8.18
N ASN A 265 -1.22 4.13 7.46
CA ASN A 265 -1.46 5.61 7.65
C ASN A 265 -0.38 6.75 7.54
N LEU A 266 -0.72 7.88 6.85
CA LEU A 266 0.03 9.17 6.67
C LEU A 266 -0.90 10.42 6.45
N TYR A 267 -0.44 11.68 6.56
CA TYR A 267 -1.30 12.90 6.75
C TYR A 267 -1.40 13.99 5.68
N GLN A 268 -2.45 14.82 5.82
CA GLN A 268 -2.85 15.91 4.92
C GLN A 268 -1.84 17.05 4.97
N ILE A 269 -1.05 17.13 3.89
CA ILE A 269 -0.19 18.26 3.57
C ILE A 269 -1.06 19.33 2.89
N PRO A 270 -0.86 20.64 3.16
CA PRO A 270 -1.56 21.69 2.44
C PRO A 270 -1.50 21.46 0.94
N ASN A 271 -2.65 21.61 0.27
CA ASN A 271 -2.78 21.29 -1.14
C ASN A 271 -1.81 22.15 -1.99
N PRO A 272 -0.77 21.56 -2.61
CA PRO A 272 0.19 22.33 -3.40
C PRO A 272 -0.41 22.82 -4.73
N PHE A 273 -1.54 22.26 -5.16
CA PHE A 273 -2.23 22.67 -6.38
C PHE A 273 -2.77 24.10 -6.26
N ASP A 274 -3.38 24.44 -5.12
CA ASP A 274 -4.00 25.76 -4.91
C ASP A 274 -2.97 26.82 -4.47
N SER A 275 -1.98 26.41 -3.66
CA SER A 275 -1.02 27.34 -3.02
C SER A 275 0.22 27.65 -3.88
N ALA A 276 0.69 26.68 -4.67
CA ALA A 276 1.88 26.82 -5.52
C ALA A 276 1.56 26.79 -7.02
N GLY A 277 0.29 26.60 -7.40
CA GLY A 277 -0.14 26.51 -8.81
C GLY A 277 0.48 25.33 -9.55
N LEU A 278 0.89 24.28 -8.83
CA LEU A 278 1.44 23.07 -9.44
C LEU A 278 0.35 22.31 -10.19
N SER A 279 0.76 21.54 -11.20
CA SER A 279 -0.10 20.57 -11.89
C SER A 279 0.06 19.16 -11.35
N PHE A 280 -0.88 18.27 -11.68
CA PHE A 280 -0.70 16.84 -11.36
C PHE A 280 0.59 16.30 -11.97
N ALA A 281 0.90 16.70 -13.20
CA ALA A 281 2.14 16.30 -13.86
C ALA A 281 3.40 16.76 -13.11
N ASP A 282 3.42 17.99 -12.56
CA ASP A 282 4.55 18.48 -11.78
C ASP A 282 4.74 17.67 -10.49
N VAL A 283 3.63 17.32 -9.83
CA VAL A 283 3.65 16.50 -8.60
C VAL A 283 4.09 15.08 -8.92
N PHE A 284 3.53 14.43 -9.94
CA PHE A 284 3.95 13.09 -10.38
C PHE A 284 5.43 13.07 -10.79
N TYR A 285 5.90 14.09 -11.52
CA TYR A 285 7.31 14.24 -11.87
C TYR A 285 8.19 14.36 -10.62
N SER A 286 7.78 15.19 -9.66
CA SER A 286 8.50 15.35 -8.39
C SER A 286 8.55 14.03 -7.62
N PHE A 287 7.45 13.29 -7.54
CA PHE A 287 7.41 11.97 -6.92
C PHE A 287 8.28 10.96 -7.66
N GLY A 288 8.38 11.07 -8.98
CA GLY A 288 9.18 10.21 -9.84
C GLY A 288 10.69 10.37 -9.67
N ILE A 289 11.17 11.57 -9.34
CA ILE A 289 12.62 11.87 -9.21
C ILE A 289 13.14 11.84 -7.76
N ASN A 290 12.25 11.79 -6.76
CA ASN A 290 12.61 11.75 -5.34
C ASN A 290 12.54 10.32 -4.79
N TYR A 291 13.33 10.04 -3.75
CA TYR A 291 13.36 8.73 -3.09
C TYR A 291 12.43 8.71 -1.85
N PRO A 292 11.76 7.57 -1.57
CA PRO A 292 11.16 7.34 -0.27
C PRO A 292 12.24 6.88 0.73
N GLY A 293 11.88 6.80 2.01
CA GLY A 293 12.76 6.23 3.03
C GLY A 293 12.88 4.71 2.92
N ALA A 294 14.08 4.18 3.15
CA ALA A 294 14.31 2.74 3.33
C ALA A 294 13.59 2.21 4.60
N ILE A 295 13.09 0.98 4.50
CA ILE A 295 12.41 0.28 5.60
C ILE A 295 13.48 -0.33 6.50
N THR A 296 13.95 0.47 7.46
CA THR A 296 15.05 0.14 8.37
C THR A 296 14.86 0.88 9.70
N ASN A 297 15.60 0.44 10.72
CA ASN A 297 15.71 1.19 11.96
C ASN A 297 16.22 2.61 11.70
N ASN A 298 15.80 3.54 12.56
CA ASN A 298 16.21 4.93 12.60
C ASN A 298 15.88 5.74 11.34
N ASN A 299 14.70 5.53 10.75
CA ASN A 299 14.31 6.20 9.51
C ASN A 299 12.85 6.70 9.46
N TYR A 300 12.07 6.54 10.54
CA TYR A 300 10.73 7.14 10.65
C TYR A 300 10.83 8.67 10.72
N PRO A 301 10.18 9.42 9.81
CA PRO A 301 10.17 10.87 9.86
C PRO A 301 9.62 11.44 11.18
N ASP A 302 10.20 12.52 11.66
CA ASP A 302 9.79 13.17 12.92
C ASP A 302 8.33 13.64 12.90
N PHE A 303 7.82 14.07 11.74
CA PHE A 303 6.42 14.50 11.63
C PHE A 303 5.43 13.34 11.83
N LEU A 304 5.80 12.09 11.50
CA LEU A 304 4.99 10.91 11.81
C LEU A 304 5.02 10.53 13.28
N ARG A 305 6.06 10.98 13.98
CA ARG A 305 6.21 10.76 15.40
C ARG A 305 5.51 11.83 16.25
N ASN A 306 5.04 12.92 15.64
CA ASN A 306 4.28 13.99 16.27
C ASN A 306 3.05 14.35 15.41
N LEU A 307 2.29 13.32 15.06
CA LEU A 307 1.25 13.38 14.07
C LEU A 307 -0.07 13.84 14.70
N ARG A 308 -0.57 15.01 14.30
CA ARG A 308 -1.89 15.51 14.74
C ARG A 308 -2.98 14.97 13.84
N THR A 309 -4.05 14.47 14.42
CA THR A 309 -5.11 13.76 13.69
C THR A 309 -6.48 14.46 13.80
N PRO A 310 -7.43 14.34 12.84
CA PRO A 310 -8.70 15.09 12.84
C PRO A 310 -9.58 14.81 14.06
N ASP A 311 -9.43 13.64 14.66
CA ASP A 311 -10.04 13.28 15.95
C ASP A 311 -9.43 14.02 17.17
N GLY A 312 -8.52 14.96 16.93
CA GLY A 312 -7.86 15.78 17.93
C GLY A 312 -6.69 15.09 18.65
N GLN A 313 -6.36 13.84 18.33
CA GLN A 313 -5.24 13.14 18.97
C GLN A 313 -3.90 13.57 18.39
N VAL A 314 -2.84 13.46 19.19
CA VAL A 314 -1.46 13.49 18.72
C VAL A 314 -0.91 12.07 18.84
N ARG A 315 -0.24 11.59 17.79
CA ARG A 315 0.22 10.19 17.69
C ARG A 315 1.68 10.13 17.33
N ASP A 316 2.40 9.23 17.97
CA ASP A 316 3.68 8.75 17.46
C ASP A 316 3.43 7.44 16.72
N LEU A 317 3.51 7.45 15.38
CA LEU A 317 3.23 6.26 14.61
C LEU A 317 4.15 5.10 14.95
N GLY A 318 5.43 5.33 15.29
CA GLY A 318 6.32 4.25 15.73
C GLY A 318 5.82 3.60 17.03
N THR A 319 5.28 4.39 17.96
CA THR A 319 4.68 3.89 19.20
C THR A 319 3.37 3.14 18.92
N VAL A 320 2.48 3.73 18.11
CA VAL A 320 1.19 3.13 17.71
C VAL A 320 1.44 1.77 17.07
N ASP A 321 2.37 1.73 16.13
CA ASP A 321 2.78 0.56 15.39
C ASP A 321 3.14 -0.61 16.33
N ILE A 322 4.12 -0.38 17.19
CA ILE A 322 4.57 -1.39 18.15
C ILE A 322 3.43 -1.83 19.08
N LEU A 323 2.58 -0.88 19.49
CA LEU A 323 1.46 -1.17 20.38
C LEU A 323 0.38 -2.03 19.69
N ARG A 324 0.05 -1.76 18.42
CA ARG A 324 -0.97 -2.50 17.69
C ARG A 324 -0.60 -3.95 17.45
N ASP A 325 0.66 -4.24 17.11
CA ASP A 325 1.12 -5.64 16.97
C ASP A 325 0.89 -6.41 18.28
N ARG A 326 1.26 -5.78 19.40
CA ARG A 326 1.12 -6.37 20.74
C ARG A 326 -0.33 -6.55 21.14
N GLU A 327 -1.15 -5.53 20.90
CA GLU A 327 -2.57 -5.52 21.23
C GLU A 327 -3.31 -6.62 20.47
N ARG A 328 -3.00 -6.79 19.20
CA ARG A 328 -3.70 -7.72 18.29
C ARG A 328 -3.13 -9.13 18.29
N GLY A 329 -2.17 -9.39 19.18
CA GLY A 329 -1.59 -10.72 19.34
C GLY A 329 -0.66 -11.14 18.18
N VAL A 330 -0.12 -10.20 17.41
CA VAL A 330 0.92 -10.51 16.42
C VAL A 330 2.14 -11.07 17.18
N PRO A 331 2.64 -12.28 16.82
CA PRO A 331 3.76 -12.89 17.53
C PRO A 331 5.01 -12.02 17.54
N ARG A 332 5.81 -12.12 18.62
CA ARG A 332 7.15 -11.52 18.68
C ARG A 332 8.04 -12.05 17.55
N TYR A 333 9.05 -11.29 17.17
CA TYR A 333 9.90 -11.57 16.02
C TYR A 333 10.42 -13.01 15.94
N CYS A 334 10.99 -13.54 17.03
CA CYS A 334 11.54 -14.89 17.06
C CYS A 334 10.45 -15.96 16.86
N GLU A 335 9.27 -15.78 17.44
CA GLU A 335 8.15 -16.70 17.26
C GLU A 335 7.53 -16.55 15.87
N PHE A 336 7.42 -15.32 15.37
CA PHE A 336 6.93 -15.03 14.03
C PHE A 336 7.78 -15.75 12.97
N ARG A 337 9.11 -15.69 13.08
CA ARG A 337 10.02 -16.45 12.21
C ARG A 337 9.87 -17.96 12.35
N ARG A 338 9.67 -18.47 13.57
CA ARG A 338 9.40 -19.91 13.81
C ARG A 338 8.12 -20.36 13.08
N MET A 339 7.03 -19.58 13.18
CA MET A 339 5.77 -19.86 12.48
C MET A 339 5.93 -19.82 10.96
N LEU A 340 6.78 -18.93 10.46
CA LEU A 340 7.13 -18.83 9.03
C LEU A 340 8.16 -19.86 8.56
N ARG A 341 8.61 -20.77 9.46
CA ARG A 341 9.64 -21.79 9.18
C ARG A 341 10.97 -21.18 8.70
N LEU A 342 11.30 -19.99 9.20
CA LEU A 342 12.58 -19.32 8.98
C LEU A 342 13.57 -19.67 10.10
N SER A 343 14.87 -19.44 9.84
CA SER A 343 15.91 -19.55 10.87
C SER A 343 15.68 -18.52 11.97
N VAL A 344 15.66 -18.93 13.24
CA VAL A 344 15.51 -18.00 14.37
C VAL A 344 16.90 -17.59 14.86
N PRO A 345 17.23 -16.29 14.95
CA PRO A 345 18.52 -15.86 15.48
C PRO A 345 18.66 -16.27 16.95
N LYS A 346 19.86 -16.69 17.36
CA LYS A 346 20.15 -17.12 18.73
C LYS A 346 20.69 -15.97 19.57
N THR A 347 21.31 -14.99 18.92
CA THR A 347 21.91 -13.81 19.54
C THR A 347 21.46 -12.55 18.81
N PHE A 348 21.60 -11.40 19.48
CA PHE A 348 21.32 -10.10 18.84
C PHE A 348 22.30 -9.82 17.68
N GLU A 349 23.54 -10.33 17.74
CA GLU A 349 24.49 -10.22 16.60
C GLU A 349 24.03 -11.06 15.40
N ASP A 350 23.44 -12.23 15.60
CA ASP A 350 22.85 -13.02 14.50
C ASP A 350 21.68 -12.26 13.84
N LEU A 351 20.81 -11.65 14.66
CA LEU A 351 19.67 -10.86 14.18
C LEU A 351 20.12 -9.71 13.27
N THR A 352 21.17 -9.00 13.67
CA THR A 352 21.64 -7.80 12.96
C THR A 352 22.65 -8.08 11.85
N GLY A 353 22.88 -9.35 11.51
CA GLY A 353 23.87 -9.74 10.49
C GLY A 353 25.30 -9.37 10.86
N GLY A 354 25.63 -9.35 12.16
CA GLY A 354 26.95 -9.01 12.68
C GLY A 354 27.15 -7.53 13.02
N ASN A 355 26.13 -6.68 12.92
CA ASN A 355 26.21 -5.30 13.39
C ASN A 355 26.18 -5.24 14.92
N LYS A 356 27.38 -5.20 15.53
CA LYS A 356 27.58 -5.22 16.98
C LYS A 356 27.00 -4.02 17.72
N VAL A 357 26.98 -2.84 17.10
CA VAL A 357 26.44 -1.62 17.72
C VAL A 357 24.93 -1.75 17.87
N LEU A 358 24.23 -2.08 16.78
CA LEU A 358 22.79 -2.30 16.82
C LEU A 358 22.42 -3.48 17.72
N ALA A 359 23.23 -4.55 17.71
CA ALA A 359 23.01 -5.71 18.58
C ALA A 359 23.07 -5.33 20.08
N ALA A 360 24.04 -4.49 20.47
CA ALA A 360 24.15 -4.00 21.83
C ALA A 360 22.98 -3.08 22.22
N GLU A 361 22.56 -2.18 21.34
CA GLU A 361 21.39 -1.30 21.56
C GLU A 361 20.10 -2.12 21.75
N LEU A 362 19.87 -3.14 20.91
CA LEU A 362 18.74 -4.06 21.03
C LEU A 362 18.83 -4.88 22.32
N ALA A 363 20.00 -5.42 22.65
CA ALA A 363 20.20 -6.17 23.89
C ALA A 363 19.86 -5.32 25.11
N GLU A 364 20.29 -4.06 25.15
CA GLU A 364 19.93 -3.15 26.24
C GLU A 364 18.41 -2.90 26.31
N ALA A 365 17.79 -2.54 25.18
CA ALA A 365 16.38 -2.15 25.15
C ALA A 365 15.41 -3.31 25.44
N TYR A 366 15.81 -4.54 25.12
CA TYR A 366 15.03 -5.76 25.33
C TYR A 366 15.51 -6.58 26.54
N ASN A 367 16.24 -5.97 27.49
CA ASN A 367 16.72 -6.62 28.73
C ASN A 367 17.51 -7.92 28.47
N ASN A 368 18.30 -7.92 27.41
CA ASN A 368 19.10 -9.04 26.91
C ASN A 368 18.28 -10.30 26.58
N ASP A 369 16.97 -10.15 26.35
CA ASP A 369 16.06 -11.23 25.96
C ASP A 369 15.58 -11.03 24.52
N ILE A 370 16.20 -11.77 23.60
CA ILE A 370 15.87 -11.73 22.16
C ILE A 370 14.43 -12.18 21.85
N THR A 371 13.78 -12.92 22.76
CA THR A 371 12.41 -13.39 22.56
C THR A 371 11.37 -12.28 22.70
N LEU A 372 11.76 -11.15 23.31
CA LEU A 372 10.90 -9.98 23.49
C LEU A 372 10.90 -9.02 22.29
N VAL A 373 11.80 -9.21 21.32
CA VAL A 373 11.94 -8.33 20.15
C VAL A 373 10.62 -8.25 19.38
N ASP A 374 10.12 -7.03 19.17
CA ASP A 374 8.91 -6.77 18.40
C ASP A 374 9.09 -7.22 16.94
N ALA A 375 8.05 -7.79 16.30
CA ALA A 375 8.13 -8.27 14.92
C ALA A 375 8.60 -7.20 13.94
N LEU A 376 8.07 -5.98 14.08
CA LEU A 376 8.48 -4.81 13.28
C LEU A 376 9.96 -4.46 13.50
N VAL A 377 10.40 -4.33 14.76
CA VAL A 377 11.78 -3.95 15.09
C VAL A 377 12.77 -5.01 14.63
N GLY A 378 12.47 -6.28 14.87
CA GLY A 378 13.31 -7.38 14.39
C GLY A 378 13.40 -7.39 12.86
N SER A 379 12.29 -7.18 12.16
CA SER A 379 12.28 -7.07 10.69
C SER A 379 13.12 -5.91 10.17
N HIS A 380 13.05 -4.74 10.81
CA HIS A 380 13.89 -3.58 10.47
C HIS A 380 15.37 -3.75 10.83
N SER A 381 15.69 -4.71 11.71
CA SER A 381 17.05 -5.02 12.15
C SER A 381 17.73 -6.08 11.31
N GLU A 382 16.98 -6.78 10.44
CA GLU A 382 17.53 -7.81 9.55
C GLU A 382 18.44 -7.21 8.48
N PRO A 383 19.54 -7.88 8.12
CA PRO A 383 20.25 -7.58 6.89
C PRO A 383 19.32 -7.87 5.70
N VAL A 384 19.07 -6.85 4.88
CA VAL A 384 18.20 -6.97 3.72
C VAL A 384 18.93 -7.70 2.57
N ILE A 385 18.24 -8.63 1.91
CA ILE A 385 18.76 -9.33 0.73
C ILE A 385 19.04 -8.30 -0.38
N PRO A 386 20.19 -8.35 -1.08
CA PRO A 386 20.47 -7.41 -2.17
C PRO A 386 19.32 -7.32 -3.19
N GLY A 387 18.80 -6.11 -3.38
CA GLY A 387 17.67 -5.82 -4.27
C GLY A 387 16.29 -5.83 -3.58
N PHE A 388 16.17 -6.31 -2.34
CA PHE A 388 14.92 -6.24 -1.59
C PHE A 388 14.78 -4.86 -0.91
N GLY A 389 13.56 -4.35 -0.86
CA GLY A 389 13.21 -3.13 -0.13
C GLY A 389 12.84 -3.37 1.34
N PHE A 390 12.69 -4.63 1.75
CA PHE A 390 12.33 -5.04 3.11
C PHE A 390 12.85 -6.44 3.45
N SER A 391 12.69 -6.84 4.71
CA SER A 391 13.27 -8.03 5.33
C SER A 391 12.78 -9.36 4.72
N GLU A 392 13.56 -10.44 4.91
CA GLU A 392 13.13 -11.79 4.49
C GLU A 392 11.86 -12.22 5.23
N THR A 393 11.75 -11.84 6.50
CA THR A 393 10.55 -12.12 7.32
C THR A 393 9.30 -11.51 6.71
N ALA A 394 9.33 -10.22 6.37
CA ALA A 394 8.19 -9.55 5.73
C ALA A 394 7.91 -10.14 4.33
N PHE A 395 8.95 -10.52 3.60
CA PHE A 395 8.82 -11.17 2.30
C PHE A 395 8.07 -12.51 2.33
N ARG A 396 8.22 -13.32 3.39
CA ARG A 396 7.48 -14.58 3.52
C ARG A 396 5.97 -14.40 3.65
N ILE A 397 5.52 -13.34 4.32
CA ILE A 397 4.10 -12.97 4.35
C ILE A 397 3.68 -12.46 2.98
N PHE A 398 4.45 -11.54 2.41
CA PHE A 398 4.16 -10.91 1.13
C PHE A 398 3.94 -11.94 0.02
N ILE A 399 4.83 -12.92 -0.16
CA ILE A 399 4.74 -13.88 -1.27
C ILE A 399 3.46 -14.74 -1.19
N LEU A 400 3.06 -15.11 0.04
CA LEU A 400 1.82 -15.84 0.27
C LEU A 400 0.61 -14.95 -0.01
N MET A 401 0.54 -13.79 0.64
CA MET A 401 -0.64 -12.94 0.61
C MET A 401 -0.85 -12.27 -0.74
N ALA A 402 0.21 -11.82 -1.41
CA ALA A 402 0.11 -11.29 -2.77
C ALA A 402 -0.45 -12.32 -3.76
N SER A 403 -0.04 -13.58 -3.63
CA SER A 403 -0.59 -14.67 -4.43
C SER A 403 -2.05 -14.95 -4.07
N ARG A 404 -2.39 -15.03 -2.77
CA ARG A 404 -3.76 -15.28 -2.31
C ARG A 404 -4.76 -14.22 -2.75
N ARG A 405 -4.37 -12.93 -2.78
CA ARG A 405 -5.21 -11.84 -3.28
C ARG A 405 -5.71 -12.08 -4.71
N LEU A 406 -4.85 -12.63 -5.57
CA LEU A 406 -5.21 -12.91 -6.96
C LEU A 406 -5.94 -14.24 -7.09
N LYS A 407 -5.43 -15.30 -6.44
CA LYS A 407 -5.97 -16.66 -6.55
C LYS A 407 -7.36 -16.83 -5.95
N SER A 408 -7.67 -16.06 -4.91
CA SER A 408 -8.96 -16.19 -4.22
C SER A 408 -10.07 -15.40 -4.90
N ASP A 409 -9.72 -14.44 -5.78
CA ASP A 409 -10.67 -13.55 -6.41
C ASP A 409 -11.27 -14.20 -7.67
N ARG A 410 -12.60 -14.39 -7.70
CA ARG A 410 -13.28 -14.98 -8.85
C ARG A 410 -13.09 -14.18 -10.12
N PHE A 411 -12.95 -12.86 -10.07
CA PHE A 411 -12.86 -12.01 -11.25
C PHE A 411 -11.49 -12.09 -11.92
N ILE A 412 -10.44 -12.33 -11.12
CA ILE A 412 -9.08 -12.49 -11.61
C ILE A 412 -8.76 -13.96 -11.86
N ALA A 413 -8.97 -14.84 -10.89
CA ALA A 413 -8.62 -16.25 -11.04
C ALA A 413 -9.64 -17.00 -11.91
N GLY A 414 -10.95 -16.79 -11.74
CA GLY A 414 -11.98 -17.57 -12.44
C GLY A 414 -12.46 -16.98 -13.77
N GLU A 415 -12.93 -15.74 -13.73
CA GLU A 415 -13.73 -15.08 -14.76
C GLU A 415 -12.89 -14.11 -15.61
N TRP A 416 -11.59 -14.39 -15.74
CA TRP A 416 -10.65 -13.60 -16.55
C TRP A 416 -10.81 -13.84 -18.05
N ASN A 417 -11.82 -13.22 -18.65
CA ASN A 417 -12.13 -13.38 -20.07
C ASN A 417 -12.92 -12.19 -20.63
N GLU A 418 -12.97 -12.09 -21.96
CA GLU A 418 -13.70 -11.02 -22.68
C GLU A 418 -15.21 -11.02 -22.41
N LYS A 419 -15.82 -12.15 -22.02
CA LYS A 419 -17.24 -12.18 -21.67
C LYS A 419 -17.49 -11.40 -20.36
N MET A 420 -16.61 -11.56 -19.37
CA MET A 420 -16.72 -10.86 -18.10
C MET A 420 -16.26 -9.41 -18.21
N TYR A 421 -15.13 -9.15 -18.86
CA TYR A 421 -14.50 -7.83 -18.92
C TYR A 421 -14.92 -6.96 -20.12
N THR A 422 -15.67 -7.51 -21.08
CA THR A 422 -15.78 -7.02 -22.46
C THR A 422 -14.48 -7.14 -23.24
N LYS A 423 -14.55 -7.10 -24.58
CA LYS A 423 -13.35 -7.11 -25.43
C LYS A 423 -12.49 -5.87 -25.23
N VAL A 424 -13.11 -4.69 -25.16
CA VAL A 424 -12.40 -3.41 -24.93
C VAL A 424 -11.79 -3.37 -23.53
N GLY A 425 -12.55 -3.74 -22.50
CA GLY A 425 -12.06 -3.76 -21.12
C GLY A 425 -10.96 -4.79 -20.89
N PHE A 426 -11.07 -6.00 -21.44
CA PHE A 426 -10.03 -7.02 -21.31
C PHE A 426 -8.71 -6.57 -21.96
N ARG A 427 -8.77 -5.99 -23.17
CA ARG A 427 -7.60 -5.40 -23.84
C ARG A 427 -7.02 -4.23 -23.07
N TRP A 428 -7.88 -3.38 -22.50
CA TRP A 428 -7.44 -2.26 -21.67
C TRP A 428 -6.51 -2.72 -20.55
N VAL A 429 -6.88 -3.79 -19.83
CA VAL A 429 -6.03 -4.36 -18.77
C VAL A 429 -4.79 -5.04 -19.35
N GLN A 430 -4.89 -5.79 -20.45
CA GLN A 430 -3.75 -6.51 -21.05
C GLN A 430 -2.67 -5.55 -21.58
N ASP A 431 -3.09 -4.44 -22.17
CA ASP A 431 -2.21 -3.56 -22.94
C ASP A 431 -1.74 -2.32 -22.16
N SER A 432 -2.38 -2.00 -21.02
CA SER A 432 -1.97 -0.86 -20.19
C SER A 432 -1.12 -1.26 -18.99
N GLY A 433 -0.19 -0.38 -18.64
CA GLY A 433 0.51 -0.31 -17.35
C GLY A 433 0.45 1.10 -16.76
N MET A 434 1.16 1.36 -15.67
CA MET A 434 1.11 2.70 -15.03
C MET A 434 1.71 3.78 -15.92
N LYS A 435 2.70 3.46 -16.76
CA LYS A 435 3.24 4.37 -17.78
C LYS A 435 2.16 4.84 -18.76
N ASP A 436 1.27 3.92 -19.17
CA ASP A 436 0.18 4.23 -20.10
C ASP A 436 -0.91 5.06 -19.42
N VAL A 437 -1.23 4.75 -18.16
CA VAL A 437 -2.18 5.52 -17.33
C VAL A 437 -1.69 6.97 -17.17
N LEU A 438 -0.46 7.17 -16.70
CA LEU A 438 0.13 8.50 -16.57
C LEU A 438 0.22 9.21 -17.92
N GLY A 439 0.65 8.51 -18.98
CA GLY A 439 0.74 9.09 -20.31
C GLY A 439 -0.61 9.43 -20.94
N ARG A 440 -1.70 8.75 -20.57
CA ARG A 440 -3.05 9.02 -21.06
C ARG A 440 -3.60 10.31 -20.47
N HIS A 441 -3.43 10.49 -19.16
CA HIS A 441 -4.02 11.62 -18.42
C HIS A 441 -3.10 12.83 -18.30
N PHE A 442 -1.78 12.63 -18.34
CA PHE A 442 -0.77 13.69 -18.26
C PHE A 442 0.26 13.54 -19.39
N PRO A 443 -0.10 13.89 -20.65
CA PRO A 443 0.76 13.69 -21.82
C PRO A 443 2.15 14.34 -21.71
N GLU A 444 2.31 15.39 -20.92
CA GLU A 444 3.59 16.05 -20.64
C GLU A 444 4.61 15.15 -19.92
N LEU A 445 4.15 14.07 -19.26
CA LEU A 445 5.03 13.08 -18.64
C LEU A 445 5.61 12.06 -19.63
N ARG A 446 5.06 11.95 -20.86
CA ARG A 446 5.47 10.92 -21.83
C ARG A 446 6.95 10.97 -22.16
N GLU A 447 7.51 12.16 -22.35
CA GLU A 447 8.94 12.32 -22.65
C GLU A 447 9.82 11.91 -21.47
N THR A 448 9.47 12.31 -20.24
CA THR A 448 10.20 11.89 -19.03
C THR A 448 10.14 10.37 -18.85
N LEU A 449 8.98 9.76 -19.11
CA LEU A 449 8.76 8.35 -18.92
C LEU A 449 9.30 7.48 -20.07
N LYS A 450 9.71 8.08 -21.19
CA LYS A 450 10.08 7.37 -22.42
C LYS A 450 11.13 6.28 -22.18
N GLY A 451 12.21 6.62 -21.46
CA GLY A 451 13.28 5.70 -21.08
C GLY A 451 12.99 4.83 -19.84
N SER A 452 11.94 5.14 -19.09
CA SER A 452 11.57 4.37 -17.90
C SER A 452 11.03 2.99 -18.30
N LYS A 453 11.69 1.95 -17.76
CA LYS A 453 11.26 0.55 -17.87
C LYS A 453 10.23 0.17 -16.81
N ASN A 454 10.25 0.87 -15.68
CA ASN A 454 9.33 0.68 -14.56
C ASN A 454 9.13 2.04 -13.90
N VAL A 455 7.89 2.52 -13.86
CA VAL A 455 7.59 3.88 -13.39
C VAL A 455 7.79 4.06 -11.88
N PHE A 456 7.94 2.98 -11.12
CA PHE A 456 8.23 3.04 -9.68
C PHE A 456 9.73 3.07 -9.39
N ALA A 457 10.58 2.89 -10.39
CA ALA A 457 12.00 3.19 -10.30
C ALA A 457 12.24 4.71 -10.45
N PRO A 458 13.36 5.25 -9.94
CA PRO A 458 13.71 6.67 -10.09
C PRO A 458 13.71 7.14 -11.54
N TRP A 459 13.08 8.28 -11.81
CA TRP A 459 13.01 8.88 -13.14
C TRP A 459 14.26 9.72 -13.42
N GLU A 460 14.57 9.91 -14.71
CA GLU A 460 15.64 10.79 -15.10
C GLU A 460 15.28 12.25 -14.78
N MET A 461 16.13 12.90 -13.97
CA MET A 461 15.99 14.32 -13.68
C MET A 461 16.26 15.17 -14.91
N LYS A 462 15.32 16.05 -15.25
CA LYS A 462 15.52 17.17 -16.18
C LYS A 462 16.67 18.05 -15.69
N VAL A 463 17.39 18.67 -16.63
CA VAL A 463 18.58 19.49 -16.34
C VAL A 463 18.31 20.55 -15.26
N GLY A 464 17.20 21.30 -15.38
CA GLY A 464 16.83 22.32 -14.39
C GLY A 464 16.52 21.78 -12.99
N SER A 465 16.10 20.51 -12.86
CA SER A 465 15.88 19.89 -11.54
C SER A 465 17.19 19.56 -10.82
N LYS A 466 18.29 19.34 -11.55
CA LYS A 466 19.61 19.04 -10.98
C LYS A 466 20.24 20.25 -10.27
N GLU A 467 19.73 21.45 -10.53
CA GLU A 467 20.22 22.69 -9.92
C GLU A 467 19.50 23.03 -8.61
N TYR A 468 18.51 22.23 -8.20
CA TYR A 468 17.79 22.42 -6.95
C TYR A 468 18.74 22.26 -5.74
N LYS A 469 18.83 23.31 -4.92
CA LYS A 469 19.64 23.37 -3.69
C LYS A 469 18.79 23.48 -2.42
N GLY A 470 17.46 23.36 -2.54
CA GLY A 470 16.58 23.39 -1.38
C GLY A 470 16.73 22.14 -0.54
N VAL A 471 16.17 22.17 0.67
CA VAL A 471 16.16 21.02 1.57
C VAL A 471 15.19 19.98 0.99
N GLU A 472 15.67 18.77 0.68
CA GLU A 472 14.75 17.70 0.33
C GLU A 472 13.87 17.39 1.56
N THR A 473 12.56 17.54 1.43
CA THR A 473 11.62 17.40 2.56
C THR A 473 11.37 15.94 2.96
N ASN A 474 11.93 14.99 2.22
CA ASN A 474 12.03 13.59 2.60
C ASN A 474 13.21 13.33 3.55
N ALA A 475 14.15 14.27 3.73
CA ALA A 475 15.37 14.15 4.53
C ALA A 475 15.14 14.44 6.03
#